data_AF-A0A2M7K7M7-F1
#
_entry.id   AF-A0A2M7K7M7-F1
#
_cell.length_a   1.000
_cell.length_b   1.000
_cell.length_c   1.000
_cell.angle_alpha   90.00
_cell.angle_beta   90.00
_cell.angle_gamma   90.00
#
_symmetry.space_group_name_H-M   'P 1'
#
loop_
_entity.id
_entity.type
_entity.pdbx_description
1 polymer ?
#
loop_
_entity_poly.entity_id
_entity_poly.type
_entity_poly.pdbx_seq_one_letter_code
_entity_poly.pdbx_strand_id
1 'polypeptide(L)'
;MMIDEGKYMHLWLKYSAVIRVLLKNTENKNQKIQLYKHEFEHTGHKKNADFSFSFDLLNGKAVNVVSSTSIAHDLWQVLDNNPATRIWMKDHKIKISIGKSFELQFEKILEE
;
A
#
# COMPACT_ATOMS: atom_id res chain seq x y z
N MET A 1 3.11 23.09 -0.54
CA MET A 1 4.04 22.04 -0.07
C MET A 1 3.92 20.91 -1.07
N MET A 2 4.88 20.75 -1.99
CA MET A 2 4.78 19.73 -3.03
C MET A 2 5.23 18.41 -2.40
N ILE A 3 4.26 17.62 -1.93
CA ILE A 3 4.48 16.19 -1.73
C ILE A 3 4.81 15.66 -3.13
N ASP A 4 5.85 14.86 -3.24
CA ASP A 4 6.36 14.34 -4.51
C ASP A 4 5.41 13.24 -5.05
N GLU A 5 4.15 13.63 -5.28
CA GLU A 5 3.00 12.77 -5.61
C GLU A 5 3.15 12.27 -7.05
N GLY A 6 2.92 10.97 -7.26
CA GLY A 6 3.00 10.31 -8.56
C GLY A 6 4.33 9.59 -8.84
N LYS A 7 5.39 9.82 -8.05
CA LYS A 7 6.70 9.19 -8.30
C LYS A 7 6.61 7.67 -8.28
N TYR A 8 5.95 7.09 -7.30
CA TYR A 8 5.85 5.63 -7.13
C TYR A 8 4.62 5.04 -7.82
N MET A 9 3.80 5.84 -8.48
CA MET A 9 2.56 5.39 -9.12
C MET A 9 2.81 4.31 -10.18
N HIS A 10 3.81 4.49 -11.04
CA HIS A 10 4.18 3.48 -12.05
C HIS A 10 4.65 2.17 -11.42
N LEU A 11 5.40 2.25 -10.32
CA LEU A 11 5.86 1.07 -9.58
C LEU A 11 4.66 0.33 -8.96
N TRP A 12 3.73 1.05 -8.35
CA TRP A 12 2.52 0.44 -7.80
C TRP A 12 1.60 -0.13 -8.87
N LEU A 13 1.49 0.50 -10.04
CA LEU A 13 0.76 -0.05 -11.18
C LEU A 13 1.36 -1.37 -11.67
N LYS A 14 2.69 -1.50 -11.71
CA LYS A 14 3.39 -2.76 -12.02
C LYS A 14 3.02 -3.87 -11.04
N TYR A 15 2.90 -3.55 -9.75
CA TYR A 15 2.50 -4.51 -8.71
C TYR A 15 0.99 -4.64 -8.53
N SER A 16 0.16 -3.82 -9.19
CA SER A 16 -1.26 -3.68 -8.89
C SER A 16 -2.05 -4.99 -9.03
N ALA A 17 -1.74 -5.81 -10.04
CA ALA A 17 -2.39 -7.10 -10.24
C ALA A 17 -2.10 -8.05 -9.07
N VAL A 18 -0.85 -8.10 -8.61
CA VAL A 18 -0.43 -8.93 -7.49
C VAL A 18 -1.02 -8.41 -6.18
N ILE A 19 -0.95 -7.11 -5.93
CA ILE A 19 -1.52 -6.46 -4.74
C ILE A 19 -3.02 -6.76 -4.62
N ARG A 20 -3.76 -6.77 -5.73
CA ARG A 20 -5.19 -7.13 -5.72
C ARG A 20 -5.44 -8.57 -5.31
N VAL A 21 -4.64 -9.50 -5.82
CA VAL A 21 -4.74 -10.92 -5.45
C VAL A 21 -4.43 -11.09 -3.97
N LEU A 22 -3.39 -10.44 -3.48
CA LEU A 22 -3.02 -10.46 -2.06
C LEU A 22 -4.14 -9.85 -1.21
N LEU A 23 -4.63 -8.67 -1.54
CA LEU A 23 -5.76 -8.05 -0.84
C LEU A 23 -6.93 -9.03 -0.70
N LYS A 24 -7.43 -9.61 -1.80
CA LYS A 24 -8.52 -10.58 -1.73
C LYS A 24 -8.20 -11.79 -0.85
N ASN A 25 -6.97 -12.29 -0.92
CA ASN A 25 -6.54 -13.44 -0.11
C ASN A 25 -6.38 -13.09 1.38
N THR A 26 -6.27 -11.81 1.75
CA THR A 26 -6.22 -11.33 3.14
C THR A 26 -7.48 -11.70 3.94
N GLU A 27 -8.60 -11.96 3.27
CA GLU A 27 -9.82 -12.46 3.91
C GLU A 27 -9.60 -13.79 4.66
N ASN A 28 -8.70 -14.64 4.13
CA ASN A 28 -8.46 -15.98 4.64
C ASN A 28 -7.20 -16.07 5.51
N LYS A 29 -6.14 -15.33 5.16
CA LYS A 29 -4.86 -15.33 5.89
C LYS A 29 -4.07 -14.06 5.61
N ASN A 30 -3.21 -13.65 6.55
CA ASN A 30 -2.31 -12.52 6.34
C ASN A 30 -1.46 -12.75 5.09
N GLN A 31 -1.36 -11.73 4.24
CA GLN A 31 -0.56 -11.77 3.03
C GLN A 31 0.65 -10.88 3.17
N LYS A 32 1.70 -11.24 2.45
CA LYS A 32 2.90 -10.41 2.34
C LYS A 32 3.56 -10.59 0.99
N ILE A 33 4.23 -9.55 0.54
CA ILE A 33 5.07 -9.58 -0.66
C ILE A 33 6.38 -8.86 -0.41
N GLN A 34 7.47 -9.52 -0.79
CA GLN A 34 8.77 -8.89 -0.79
C GLN A 34 8.88 -7.96 -2.00
N LEU A 35 9.15 -6.69 -1.72
CA LEU A 35 9.44 -5.69 -2.72
C LEU A 35 10.94 -5.43 -2.79
N TYR A 36 11.42 -4.91 -3.91
CA TYR A 36 12.83 -4.65 -4.12
C TYR A 36 13.19 -3.21 -3.81
N LYS A 37 13.99 -3.01 -2.76
CA LYS A 37 14.51 -1.69 -2.34
C LYS A 37 15.04 -0.85 -3.51
N HIS A 38 15.81 -1.46 -4.41
CA HIS A 38 16.44 -0.74 -5.52
C HIS A 38 15.42 -0.10 -6.47
N GLU A 39 14.22 -0.65 -6.63
CA GLU A 39 13.16 -0.03 -7.46
C GLU A 39 12.63 1.26 -6.83
N PHE A 40 12.53 1.31 -5.50
CA PHE A 40 12.11 2.50 -4.76
C PHE A 40 13.22 3.56 -4.72
N GLU A 41 14.47 3.14 -4.51
CA GLU A 41 15.62 4.07 -4.52
C GLU A 41 15.83 4.69 -5.90
N HIS A 42 15.65 3.92 -6.98
CA HIS A 42 15.74 4.42 -8.36
C HIS A 42 14.61 5.41 -8.66
N THR A 43 13.38 5.11 -8.23
CA THR A 43 12.19 5.93 -8.50
C THR A 43 12.18 7.25 -7.70
N GLY A 44 12.58 7.19 -6.42
CA GLY A 44 12.54 8.33 -5.52
C GLY A 44 13.73 9.27 -5.63
N HIS A 45 14.83 8.84 -6.27
CA HIS A 45 16.14 9.51 -6.28
C HIS A 45 16.66 9.91 -4.88
N LYS A 46 16.15 9.27 -3.81
CA LYS A 46 16.58 9.50 -2.42
C LYS A 46 17.26 8.25 -1.89
N LYS A 47 18.60 8.27 -1.86
CA LYS A 47 19.37 7.28 -1.10
C LYS A 47 19.04 7.44 0.38
N ASN A 48 18.67 6.35 1.05
CA ASN A 48 18.35 6.29 2.49
C ASN A 48 17.04 6.95 2.95
N ALA A 49 16.04 7.12 2.07
CA ALA A 49 14.71 7.51 2.54
C ALA A 49 14.10 6.37 3.39
N ASP A 50 13.41 6.74 4.47
CA ASP A 50 12.57 5.80 5.19
C ASP A 50 11.27 5.62 4.40
N PHE A 51 11.13 4.45 3.77
CA PHE A 51 9.96 4.08 2.98
C PHE A 51 8.90 3.37 3.83
N SER A 52 9.09 3.32 5.15
CA SER A 52 8.13 2.64 6.02
C SER A 52 6.87 3.48 6.15
N PHE A 53 5.72 2.82 5.98
CA PHE A 53 4.43 3.42 6.17
C PHE A 53 3.45 2.35 6.62
N SER A 54 2.38 2.78 7.27
CA SER A 54 1.23 1.93 7.52
C SER A 54 -0.05 2.74 7.49
N PHE A 55 -1.11 2.17 6.95
CA PHE A 55 -2.44 2.76 7.01
C PHE A 55 -3.49 1.66 7.08
N ASP A 56 -4.64 2.00 7.64
CA ASP A 56 -5.77 1.11 7.73
C ASP A 56 -6.79 1.45 6.65
N LEU A 57 -7.32 0.43 6.00
CA LEU A 57 -8.43 0.51 5.09
C LEU A 57 -9.70 0.23 5.86
N LEU A 58 -10.55 1.25 6.05
CA LEU A 58 -11.86 1.10 6.68
C LEU A 58 -12.93 1.67 5.77
N ASN A 59 -13.94 0.87 5.44
CA ASN A 59 -15.10 1.26 4.64
C ASN A 59 -14.71 1.95 3.30
N GLY A 60 -13.65 1.45 2.66
CA GLY A 60 -13.13 2.01 1.41
C GLY A 60 -12.44 3.36 1.57
N LYS A 61 -11.90 3.68 2.75
CA LYS A 61 -11.07 4.87 3.00
C LYS A 61 -9.78 4.49 3.72
N ALA A 62 -8.67 5.14 3.38
CA ALA A 62 -7.45 5.08 4.18
C ALA A 62 -7.59 5.95 5.43
N VAL A 63 -7.36 5.35 6.60
CA VAL A 63 -7.32 6.00 7.92
C VAL A 63 -6.05 5.59 8.65
N ASN A 64 -5.76 6.22 9.81
CA ASN A 64 -4.59 5.91 10.63
C ASN A 64 -3.28 5.88 9.82
N VAL A 65 -3.12 6.84 8.90
CA VAL A 65 -1.94 6.91 8.04
C VAL A 65 -0.73 7.32 8.88
N VAL A 66 0.11 6.35 9.20
CA VAL A 66 1.40 6.54 9.86
C VAL A 66 2.46 6.64 8.77
N SER A 67 3.21 7.73 8.80
CA SER A 67 4.15 8.18 7.76
C SER A 67 3.45 8.65 6.48
N SER A 68 3.23 9.97 6.38
CA SER A 68 2.68 10.65 5.20
C SER A 68 3.72 10.76 4.08
N THR A 69 4.19 9.63 3.59
CA THR A 69 5.17 9.55 2.51
C THR A 69 4.46 9.46 1.15
N SER A 70 5.04 10.05 0.10
CA SER A 70 4.47 10.01 -1.26
C SER A 70 4.19 8.58 -1.74
N ILE A 71 5.01 7.62 -1.30
CA ILE A 71 4.87 6.20 -1.61
C ILE A 71 3.55 5.60 -1.10
N ALA A 72 3.11 5.97 0.12
CA ALA A 72 1.84 5.51 0.68
C ALA A 72 0.65 6.13 -0.06
N HIS A 73 0.75 7.43 -0.39
CA HIS A 73 -0.26 8.14 -1.17
C HIS A 73 -0.44 7.53 -2.56
N ASP A 74 0.67 7.27 -3.27
CA ASP A 74 0.64 6.67 -4.60
C ASP A 74 0.03 5.27 -4.57
N LEU A 75 0.31 4.46 -3.54
CA LEU A 75 -0.33 3.15 -3.37
C LEU A 75 -1.83 3.31 -3.18
N TRP A 76 -2.25 4.19 -2.27
CA TRP A 76 -3.66 4.47 -2.03
C TRP A 76 -4.37 4.91 -3.31
N GLN A 77 -3.77 5.82 -4.09
CA GLN A 77 -4.34 6.27 -5.36
C GLN A 77 -4.49 5.10 -6.34
N VAL A 78 -3.51 4.20 -6.47
CA VAL A 78 -3.63 3.03 -7.36
C VAL A 78 -4.77 2.10 -6.93
N LEU A 79 -5.00 1.95 -5.62
CA LEU A 79 -6.09 1.15 -5.09
C LEU A 79 -7.46 1.83 -5.30
N ASP A 80 -7.57 3.13 -5.02
CA ASP A 80 -8.82 3.90 -5.13
C ASP A 80 -9.26 4.12 -6.59
N ASN A 81 -8.30 4.33 -7.49
CA ASN A 81 -8.57 4.43 -8.93
C ASN A 81 -9.11 3.12 -9.54
N ASN A 82 -8.95 1.98 -8.86
CA ASN A 82 -9.50 0.73 -9.35
C ASN A 82 -10.91 0.44 -8.80
N PRO A 83 -11.95 0.36 -9.65
CA PRO A 83 -13.31 0.14 -9.18
C PRO A 83 -13.51 -1.21 -8.47
N ALA A 84 -12.86 -2.28 -8.93
CA ALA A 84 -13.00 -3.61 -8.30
C ALA A 84 -12.37 -3.64 -6.90
N THR A 85 -11.19 -3.04 -6.74
CA THR A 85 -10.51 -2.90 -5.45
C THR A 85 -11.31 -2.02 -4.50
N ARG A 86 -11.79 -0.87 -4.97
CA ARG A 86 -12.60 0.06 -4.19
C ARG A 86 -13.92 -0.55 -3.71
N ILE A 87 -14.60 -1.34 -4.53
CA ILE A 87 -15.82 -2.07 -4.12
C ILE A 87 -15.48 -3.06 -3.01
N TRP A 88 -14.42 -3.85 -3.19
CA TRP A 88 -14.03 -4.86 -2.21
C TRP A 88 -13.63 -4.22 -0.86
N MET A 89 -12.87 -3.13 -0.88
CA MET A 89 -12.43 -2.41 0.33
C MET A 89 -13.56 -1.75 1.12
N LYS A 90 -14.75 -1.55 0.54
CA LYS A 90 -15.89 -0.98 1.27
C LYS A 90 -16.43 -1.91 2.36
N ASP A 91 -16.28 -3.21 2.17
CA ASP A 91 -16.82 -4.24 3.06
C ASP A 91 -15.73 -4.85 3.98
N HIS A 92 -14.48 -4.43 3.79
CA HIS A 92 -13.32 -5.05 4.43
C HIS A 92 -12.52 -4.04 5.25
N LYS A 93 -12.02 -4.50 6.40
CA LYS A 93 -11.13 -3.75 7.29
C LYS A 93 -9.75 -4.38 7.29
N ILE A 94 -8.76 -3.68 6.74
CA ILE A 94 -7.43 -4.24 6.49
C ILE A 94 -6.34 -3.24 6.80
N LYS A 95 -5.31 -3.67 7.50
CA LYS A 95 -4.09 -2.93 7.70
C LYS A 95 -3.11 -3.23 6.58
N ILE A 96 -2.58 -2.18 5.96
CA ILE A 96 -1.49 -2.27 4.99
C ILE A 96 -0.27 -1.62 5.61
N SER A 97 0.86 -2.32 5.59
CA SER A 97 2.10 -1.75 6.11
C SER A 97 3.33 -2.22 5.34
N ILE A 98 4.36 -1.38 5.30
CA ILE A 98 5.69 -1.75 4.81
C ILE A 98 6.74 -1.33 5.82
N GLY A 99 7.68 -2.21 6.10
CA GLY A 99 8.81 -1.94 6.99
C GLY A 99 10.12 -1.66 6.25
N LYS A 100 11.20 -1.48 7.02
CA LYS A 100 12.57 -1.29 6.50
C LYS A 100 13.09 -2.49 5.68
N SER A 101 12.48 -3.66 5.85
CA SER A 101 12.76 -4.86 5.06
C SER A 101 12.13 -4.82 3.66
N PHE A 102 11.39 -3.77 3.30
CA PHE A 102 10.66 -3.66 2.03
C PHE A 102 9.67 -4.82 1.81
N GLU A 103 9.12 -5.38 2.89
CA GLU A 103 8.05 -6.38 2.83
C GLU A 103 6.71 -5.65 3.04
N LEU A 104 5.84 -5.67 2.03
CA LEU A 104 4.49 -5.11 2.10
C LEU A 104 3.56 -6.18 2.66
N GLN A 105 2.91 -5.88 3.77
CA GLN A 105 2.06 -6.77 4.52
C GLN A 105 0.60 -6.30 4.47
N PHE A 106 -0.31 -7.26 4.42
CA PHE A 106 -1.75 -7.06 4.41
C PHE A 106 -2.36 -7.95 5.48
N GLU A 107 -2.99 -7.33 6.48
CA GLU A 107 -3.51 -8.01 7.65
C GLU A 107 -4.98 -7.61 7.85
N LYS A 108 -5.85 -8.60 8.06
CA LYS A 108 -7.25 -8.32 8.36
C LYS A 108 -7.36 -7.73 9.77
N ILE A 109 -8.05 -6.61 9.90
CA ILE A 109 -8.37 -6.03 11.20
C ILE A 109 -9.61 -6.78 11.69
N LEU A 110 -9.42 -7.66 12.67
CA LEU A 110 -10.52 -8.29 13.39
C LEU A 110 -10.97 -7.31 14.48
N GLU A 111 -12.22 -6.85 14.40
CA GLU A 111 -12.88 -6.25 15.56
C GLU A 111 -13.23 -7.40 16.51
N GLU A 112 -12.70 -7.34 17.73
CA GLU A 112 -13.10 -8.16 18.87
C GLU A 112 -14.53 -7.83 19.34
#